data_AF-A0A7Z1DRC7-F1
#
_entry.id   AF-A0A7Z1DRC7-F1
#
_cell.length_a   1.000
_cell.length_b   1.000
_cell.length_c   1.000
_cell.angle_alpha   90.00
_cell.angle_beta   90.00
_cell.angle_gamma   90.00
#
_symmetry.space_group_name_H-M   'P 1'
#
loop_
_entity.id
_entity.type
_entity.pdbx_description
1 polymer ?
#
loop_
_entity_poly.entity_id
_entity_poly.type
_entity_poly.pdbx_seq_one_letter_code
_entity_poly.pdbx_strand_id
1 'polypeptide(L)'
;MKVLKSLASIQAQYEAVVREIESLKVKQNALKKAGIDYGTPNYKQGRYLRIVRPATDERGRQFEYIGADPEKQQVVLSAIERGKEYDELDGRLVSLEKALRRLDDDLYHLTNTFKWSHGLAIEDTTL
;
A
#
# COMPACT_ATOMS: atom_id res chain seq x y z
N MET A 1 7.20 36.37 6.33
CA MET A 1 5.99 35.89 5.61
C MET A 1 6.17 34.64 4.73
N LYS A 2 7.39 34.22 4.34
CA LYS A 2 7.59 32.98 3.54
C LYS A 2 7.45 31.68 4.36
N VAL A 3 8.02 31.62 5.57
CA VAL A 3 8.01 30.43 6.44
C VAL A 3 6.59 29.98 6.80
N LEU A 4 5.70 30.92 7.18
CA LEU A 4 4.30 30.61 7.49
C LEU A 4 3.54 30.01 6.29
N LYS A 5 3.84 30.47 5.07
CA LYS A 5 3.24 29.90 3.84
C LYS A 5 3.75 28.48 3.58
N SER A 6 5.04 28.23 3.78
CA SER A 6 5.62 26.89 3.67
C SER A 6 5.04 25.93 4.70
N LEU A 7 4.91 26.37 5.97
CA LEU A 7 4.33 25.55 7.03
C LEU A 7 2.87 25.17 6.74
N ALA A 8 2.05 26.15 6.33
CA ALA A 8 0.66 25.88 5.97
C ALA A 8 0.54 24.91 4.78
N SER A 9 1.45 24.99 3.81
CA SER A 9 1.50 24.04 2.69
C SER A 9 1.89 22.63 3.15
N ILE A 10 2.90 22.50 4.02
CA ILE A 10 3.33 21.19 4.55
C ILE A 10 2.19 20.56 5.34
N GLN A 11 1.52 21.33 6.19
CA GLN A 11 0.38 20.87 6.98
C GLN A 11 -0.75 20.35 6.06
N ALA A 12 -1.14 21.13 5.04
CA ALA A 12 -2.20 20.71 4.12
C ALA A 12 -1.85 19.42 3.36
N GLN A 13 -0.59 19.26 2.96
CA GLN A 13 -0.11 18.04 2.31
C GLN A 13 -0.11 16.84 3.28
N TYR A 14 0.32 17.06 4.52
CA TYR A 14 0.32 16.03 5.56
C TYR A 14 -1.09 15.51 5.83
N GLU A 15 -2.05 16.41 6.06
CA GLU A 15 -3.46 16.07 6.29
C GLU A 15 -4.06 15.29 5.10
N ALA A 16 -3.76 15.70 3.87
CA ALA A 16 -4.22 15.01 2.66
C ALA A 16 -3.65 13.59 2.55
N VAL A 17 -2.36 13.41 2.82
CA VAL A 17 -1.69 12.10 2.76
C VAL A 17 -2.21 11.17 3.85
N VAL A 18 -2.36 11.65 5.09
CA VAL A 18 -2.93 10.86 6.20
C VAL A 18 -4.34 10.38 5.87
N ARG A 19 -5.20 11.28 5.38
CA ARG A 19 -6.57 10.94 4.99
C ARG A 19 -6.62 9.87 3.91
N GLU A 20 -5.73 9.96 2.92
CA GLU A 20 -5.65 8.94 1.86
C GLU A 20 -5.18 7.60 2.42
N ILE A 21 -4.16 7.58 3.30
CA ILE A 21 -3.69 6.37 3.97
C ILE A 21 -4.83 5.68 4.73
N GLU A 22 -5.60 6.44 5.51
CA GLU A 22 -6.75 5.91 6.25
C GLU A 22 -7.80 5.30 5.30
N SER A 23 -8.12 5.98 4.20
CA SER A 23 -9.05 5.48 3.19
C SER A 23 -8.58 4.16 2.56
N LEU A 24 -7.30 4.08 2.18
CA LEU A 24 -6.73 2.87 1.58
C LEU A 24 -6.68 1.71 2.58
N LYS A 25 -6.38 1.96 3.86
CA LYS A 25 -6.43 0.94 4.92
C LYS A 25 -7.83 0.37 5.12
N VAL A 26 -8.87 1.20 5.03
CA VAL A 26 -10.26 0.73 5.08
C VAL A 26 -10.56 -0.22 3.90
N LYS A 27 -10.13 0.15 2.68
CA LYS A 27 -10.31 -0.70 1.49
C LYS A 27 -9.55 -2.02 1.60
N GLN A 28 -8.28 -2.00 1.99
CA GLN A 28 -7.48 -3.21 2.24
C GLN A 28 -8.14 -4.15 3.25
N ASN A 29 -8.69 -3.60 4.34
CA ASN A 29 -9.40 -4.39 5.34
C ASN A 29 -10.69 -5.01 4.80
N ALA A 30 -11.43 -4.30 3.93
CA ALA A 30 -12.60 -4.85 3.27
C ALA A 30 -12.24 -6.02 2.34
N LEU A 31 -11.18 -5.88 1.54
CA LEU A 31 -10.68 -6.96 0.67
C LEU A 31 -10.25 -8.19 1.47
N LYS A 32 -9.49 -8.00 2.56
CA LYS A 32 -9.10 -9.07 3.48
C LYS A 32 -10.30 -9.80 4.05
N LYS A 33 -11.32 -9.08 4.52
CA LYS A 33 -12.57 -9.66 5.05
C LYS A 33 -13.34 -10.44 3.99
N ALA A 34 -13.31 -10.00 2.73
CA ALA A 34 -13.93 -10.70 1.60
C ALA A 34 -13.13 -11.94 1.14
N GLY A 35 -11.93 -12.16 1.69
CA GLY A 35 -11.04 -13.27 1.35
C GLY A 35 -10.22 -12.97 0.10
N ILE A 36 -8.90 -12.95 0.25
CA ILE A 36 -7.94 -12.80 -0.86
C ILE A 36 -7.27 -14.14 -1.13
N ASP A 37 -6.85 -14.35 -2.37
CA ASP A 37 -6.07 -15.52 -2.77
C ASP A 37 -5.00 -15.11 -3.80
N TYR A 38 -4.03 -15.99 -4.05
CA TYR A 38 -2.89 -15.71 -4.92
C TYR A 38 -2.55 -16.87 -5.83
N GLY A 39 -2.30 -16.57 -7.09
CA GLY A 39 -1.85 -17.53 -8.09
C GLY A 39 -2.20 -17.11 -9.50
N THR A 40 -1.74 -17.89 -10.48
CA THR A 40 -2.01 -17.62 -11.89
C THR A 40 -3.05 -18.61 -12.41
N PRO A 41 -4.22 -18.13 -12.89
CA PRO A 41 -5.20 -18.96 -13.56
C PRO A 41 -4.62 -19.64 -14.81
N ASN A 42 -4.87 -20.93 -14.97
CA ASN A 42 -4.54 -21.66 -16.17
C ASN A 42 -5.65 -22.66 -16.52
N TYR A 43 -6.01 -22.73 -17.81
CA TYR A 43 -7.07 -23.60 -18.28
C TYR A 43 -6.51 -24.81 -19.03
N LYS A 44 -6.88 -26.02 -18.58
CA LYS A 44 -6.63 -27.26 -19.31
C LYS A 44 -7.80 -27.52 -20.26
N GLN A 45 -7.50 -27.81 -21.52
CA GLN A 45 -8.50 -28.05 -22.58
C GLN A 45 -9.54 -26.91 -22.71
N GLY A 46 -9.16 -25.68 -22.36
CA GLY A 46 -10.05 -24.51 -22.41
C GLY A 46 -11.22 -24.53 -21.42
N ARG A 47 -11.34 -25.55 -20.56
CA ARG A 47 -12.51 -25.73 -19.68
C ARG A 47 -12.17 -25.88 -18.21
N TYR A 48 -11.09 -26.59 -17.89
CA TYR A 48 -10.78 -26.98 -16.52
C TYR A 48 -9.79 -26.01 -15.91
N LEU A 49 -10.22 -25.24 -14.92
CA LEU A 49 -9.38 -24.30 -14.22
C LEU A 49 -8.42 -25.04 -13.29
N ARG A 50 -7.15 -24.66 -13.37
CA ARG A 50 -6.12 -24.90 -12.36
C ARG A 50 -5.46 -23.59 -11.97
N ILE A 51 -5.10 -23.44 -10.71
CA ILE A 51 -4.34 -22.29 -10.21
C ILE A 51 -2.89 -22.72 -10.06
N VAL A 52 -1.99 -22.00 -10.72
CA VAL A 52 -0.54 -22.13 -10.48
C VAL A 52 -0.22 -21.31 -9.24
N ARG A 53 0.09 -21.98 -8.13
CA ARG A 53 0.42 -21.30 -6.88
C ARG A 53 1.84 -20.71 -6.97
N PRO A 54 2.10 -19.56 -6.31
CA PRO A 54 3.46 -19.05 -6.16
C PRO A 54 4.36 -20.13 -5.60
N ALA A 55 5.62 -20.19 -6.05
CA ALA A 55 6.57 -21.12 -5.47
C ALA A 55 6.87 -20.68 -4.04
N THR A 56 6.43 -21.46 -3.06
CA THR A 56 6.86 -21.35 -1.68
C THR A 56 7.89 -22.46 -1.41
N ASP A 57 9.10 -22.03 -1.05
CA ASP A 57 10.24 -22.90 -0.73
C ASP A 57 10.67 -23.87 -1.86
N GLU A 58 11.51 -24.84 -1.51
CA GLU A 58 12.13 -25.85 -2.39
C GLU A 58 11.12 -26.82 -3.04
N ARG A 59 9.82 -26.71 -2.74
CA ARG A 59 8.78 -27.66 -3.19
C ARG A 59 8.32 -27.44 -4.65
N GLY A 60 8.88 -26.47 -5.34
CA GLY A 60 8.57 -26.17 -6.75
C GLY A 60 7.15 -25.64 -6.97
N ARG A 61 6.76 -25.47 -8.24
CA ARG A 61 5.43 -24.94 -8.60
C ARG A 61 4.34 -25.95 -8.28
N GLN A 62 3.37 -25.52 -7.47
CA GLN A 62 2.18 -26.31 -7.18
C GLN A 62 1.01 -25.92 -8.08
N PHE A 63 0.22 -26.91 -8.49
CA PHE A 63 -1.01 -26.71 -9.24
C PHE A 63 -2.19 -27.16 -8.38
N GLU A 64 -3.12 -26.26 -8.16
CA GLU A 64 -4.40 -26.58 -7.54
C GLU A 64 -5.46 -26.76 -8.61
N TYR A 65 -6.17 -27.89 -8.59
CA TYR A 65 -7.21 -28.20 -9.57
C TYR A 65 -8.59 -27.80 -9.05
N ILE A 66 -9.24 -26.85 -9.73
CA ILE A 66 -10.59 -26.35 -9.38
C ILE A 66 -11.68 -27.09 -10.17
N GLY A 67 -11.36 -27.50 -11.40
CA GLY A 67 -12.29 -28.21 -12.28
C GLY A 67 -13.07 -27.30 -13.22
N ALA A 68 -14.24 -27.75 -13.66
CA ALA A 68 -15.05 -27.09 -14.71
C ALA A 68 -16.33 -26.41 -14.20
N ASP A 69 -16.56 -26.44 -12.88
CA ASP A 69 -17.72 -25.83 -12.26
C ASP A 69 -17.61 -24.29 -12.30
N PRO A 70 -18.50 -23.58 -13.02
CA PRO A 70 -18.39 -22.14 -13.21
C PRO A 70 -18.45 -21.34 -11.91
N GLU A 71 -19.27 -21.77 -10.95
CA GLU A 71 -19.43 -21.06 -9.68
C GLU A 71 -18.16 -21.18 -8.85
N LYS A 72 -17.57 -22.38 -8.78
CA LYS A 72 -16.28 -22.59 -8.10
C LYS A 72 -15.15 -21.81 -8.77
N GLN A 73 -15.10 -21.79 -10.10
CA GLN A 73 -14.13 -20.99 -10.83
C GLN A 73 -14.28 -19.51 -10.51
N GLN A 74 -15.50 -18.99 -10.52
CA GLN A 74 -15.77 -17.58 -10.24
C GLN A 74 -15.34 -17.18 -8.82
N VAL A 75 -15.61 -18.02 -7.82
CA VAL A 75 -15.19 -17.77 -6.43
C VAL A 75 -13.67 -17.61 -6.33
N VAL A 76 -12.92 -18.54 -6.90
CA VAL A 76 -11.44 -18.53 -6.85
C VAL A 76 -10.87 -17.36 -7.64
N LEU A 77 -11.37 -17.10 -8.85
CA LEU A 77 -10.93 -15.97 -9.67
C LEU A 77 -11.19 -14.63 -8.98
N SER A 78 -12.34 -14.49 -8.31
CA SER A 78 -12.67 -13.27 -7.57
C SER A 78 -11.74 -13.08 -6.37
N ALA A 79 -11.36 -14.14 -5.67
CA ALA A 79 -10.39 -14.06 -4.57
C ALA A 79 -8.99 -13.65 -5.06
N ILE A 80 -8.55 -14.17 -6.21
CA ILE A 80 -7.29 -13.79 -6.85
C ILE A 80 -7.32 -12.32 -7.28
N GLU A 81 -8.42 -11.85 -7.86
CA GLU A 81 -8.53 -10.46 -8.27
C GLU A 81 -8.48 -9.50 -7.07
N ARG A 82 -9.15 -9.84 -5.97
CA ARG A 82 -9.03 -9.07 -4.71
C ARG A 82 -7.59 -9.07 -4.16
N GLY A 83 -6.84 -10.17 -4.35
CA GLY A 83 -5.42 -10.23 -4.01
C GLY A 83 -4.58 -9.22 -4.80
N LYS A 84 -4.82 -9.09 -6.10
CA LYS A 84 -4.15 -8.07 -6.93
C LYS A 84 -4.51 -6.65 -6.50
N GLU A 85 -5.80 -6.38 -6.29
CA GLU A 85 -6.25 -5.07 -5.82
C GLU A 85 -5.62 -4.73 -4.46
N TYR A 86 -5.51 -5.72 -3.56
CA TYR A 86 -4.83 -5.55 -2.29
C TYR A 86 -3.37 -5.12 -2.46
N ASP A 87 -2.61 -5.81 -3.34
CA ASP A 87 -1.20 -5.53 -3.59
C ASP A 87 -1.00 -4.14 -4.24
N GLU A 88 -1.90 -3.71 -5.12
CA GLU A 88 -1.88 -2.36 -5.70
C GLU A 88 -2.11 -1.28 -4.63
N LEU A 89 -3.09 -1.50 -3.74
CA LEU A 89 -3.34 -0.61 -2.61
C LEU A 89 -2.14 -0.57 -1.64
N ASP A 90 -1.48 -1.70 -1.43
CA ASP A 90 -0.30 -1.81 -0.58
C ASP A 90 0.88 -1.01 -1.16
N GLY A 91 1.16 -1.16 -2.45
CA GLY A 91 2.19 -0.38 -3.15
C GLY A 91 1.92 1.13 -3.09
N ARG A 92 0.65 1.54 -3.15
CA ARG A 92 0.25 2.93 -2.98
C ARG A 92 0.45 3.42 -1.54
N LEU A 93 0.10 2.62 -0.54
CA LEU A 93 0.35 2.94 0.88
C LEU A 93 1.83 3.15 1.15
N VAL A 94 2.70 2.24 0.69
CA VAL A 94 4.16 2.38 0.82
C VAL A 94 4.66 3.68 0.19
N SER A 95 4.08 4.09 -0.93
CA SER A 95 4.43 5.34 -1.60
C SER A 95 3.99 6.59 -0.81
N LEU A 96 2.80 6.54 -0.19
CA LEU A 96 2.29 7.61 0.66
C LEU A 96 3.06 7.71 1.99
N GLU A 97 3.43 6.60 2.59
CA GLU A 97 4.28 6.58 3.80
C GLU A 97 5.66 7.19 3.52
N LYS A 98 6.24 6.93 2.34
CA LYS A 98 7.46 7.63 1.90
C LYS A 98 7.23 9.13 1.71
N ALA A 99 6.05 9.54 1.24
CA ALA A 99 5.71 10.95 1.12
C ALA A 99 5.58 11.64 2.49
N LEU A 100 5.01 10.97 3.50
CA LEU A 100 4.98 11.50 4.88
C LEU A 100 6.39 11.73 5.43
N ARG A 101 7.30 10.75 5.28
CA ARG A 101 8.69 10.92 5.75
C ARG A 101 9.38 12.12 5.11
N ARG A 102 9.13 12.39 3.83
CA ARG A 102 9.67 13.59 3.16
C ARG A 102 9.08 14.88 3.72
N LEU A 103 7.78 14.89 4.05
CA LEU A 103 7.16 16.05 4.69
C LEU A 103 7.72 16.30 6.10
N ASP A 104 8.04 15.22 6.84
CA ASP A 104 8.71 15.31 8.13
C ASP A 104 10.12 15.91 7.98
N ASP A 105 10.89 15.45 6.99
CA ASP A 105 12.22 15.99 6.66
C ASP A 105 12.12 17.48 6.26
N ASP A 106 11.16 17.86 5.41
CA ASP A 106 10.93 19.25 5.00
C ASP A 106 10.57 20.14 6.20
N LEU A 107 9.75 19.63 7.12
CA LEU A 107 9.39 20.33 8.36
C LEU A 107 10.61 20.49 9.28
N TYR A 108 11.43 19.46 9.42
CA TYR A 108 12.68 19.50 10.19
C TYR A 108 13.65 20.55 9.61
N HIS A 109 13.84 20.57 8.29
CA HIS A 109 14.68 21.56 7.64
C HIS A 109 14.15 22.99 7.78
N LEU A 110 12.83 23.19 7.64
CA LEU A 110 12.20 24.50 7.81
C LEU A 110 12.38 25.03 9.24
N THR A 111 12.17 24.17 10.24
CA THR A 111 12.30 24.54 11.66
C THR A 111 13.73 24.85 12.03
N ASN A 112 14.70 24.05 11.58
CA ASN A 112 16.12 24.33 11.82
C ASN A 112 16.63 25.59 11.12
N THR A 113 16.20 25.84 9.88
CA THR A 113 16.53 27.08 9.16
C THR A 113 15.97 28.29 9.90
N PHE A 114 14.75 28.19 10.43
CA PHE A 114 14.14 29.24 11.24
C PHE A 114 14.92 29.47 12.55
N LYS A 115 15.27 28.40 13.28
CA LYS A 115 16.06 28.50 14.52
C LYS A 115 17.41 29.19 14.28
N TRP A 116 18.15 28.73 13.26
CA TRP A 116 19.45 29.30 12.89
C TRP A 116 19.37 30.79 12.52
N SER A 117 18.41 31.16 11.65
CA SER A 117 18.25 32.54 11.21
C SER A 117 17.81 33.52 12.31
N HIS A 118 17.33 33.02 13.45
CA HIS A 118 16.87 33.84 14.58
C HIS A 118 17.70 33.63 15.85
N GLY A 119 18.85 32.96 15.77
CA GLY A 119 19.74 32.75 16.91
C GLY A 119 19.13 31.93 18.05
N LEU A 120 18.12 31.11 17.75
CA LEU A 120 17.51 30.21 18.73
C LEU A 120 18.38 28.95 18.86
N ALA A 121 18.59 28.48 20.09
CA ALA A 121 19.33 27.25 20.33
C ALA A 121 18.68 26.08 19.58
N ILE A 122 19.49 25.33 18.82
CA ILE A 122 19.06 24.05 18.25
C ILE A 122 19.16 23.05 19.39
N GLU A 123 18.09 22.90 20.17
CA GLU A 123 17.95 21.74 21.04
C GLU A 123 17.68 20.54 20.15
N ASP A 124 18.66 19.63 20.06
CA ASP A 124 18.51 18.32 19.42
C ASP A 124 17.45 17.54 20.17
N THR A 125 16.22 17.57 19.67
CA THR A 125 15.18 16.66 20.12
C THR A 125 15.26 15.43 19.23
N THR A 126 16.13 14.49 19.62
CA THR A 126 16.12 13.12 19.08
C THR A 126 14.73 12.52 19.27
N LEU A 127 14.09 12.14 18.16
CA LEU A 127 12.90 11.28 18.11
C LEU A 127 13.30 9.81 18.28
#